data_AF-A0A1B0ZIY3-F1
#
_entry.id   AF-A0A1B0ZIY3-F1
#
_cell.length_a   1.000
_cell.length_b   1.000
_cell.length_c   1.000
_cell.angle_alpha   90.00
_cell.angle_beta   90.00
_cell.angle_gamma   90.00
#
_symmetry.space_group_name_H-M   'P 1'
#
loop_
_entity.id
_entity.type
_entity.pdbx_description
1 polymer ?
#
loop_
_entity_poly.entity_id
_entity_poly.type
_entity_poly.pdbx_seq_one_letter_code
_entity_poly.pdbx_strand_id
1 'polypeptide(L)'
;MLGGAAGVAFVLFLAVALLIGVLGIGLISGVVGGMSTARQESTCAPSGDAVAVSVKEGALPTGVEGLSDQQIAVAAVIMKVGAELGMGERGQLIALMTAAQESDLGADPTATTPDSNHDAGPFQQRVLPGWYGTLEQVNDPAYSARVFFEGRTVKENVPGAAGPVGYHIPGLKNIKNWQSMPLTKAAQSVQVSAFPNAYAKHENRMRRVMNALGDVSGVEVSFEASGQTECDGLDVAEEATTEVVPGSVAQSGFRHPTKEGTPITSPFGYRNHPTLHKRKFHEGIDLGNTCGTPVYAVQDGVVDHAGPKGSASGNAVVLNHEGGVVTRYYHLSAWTVKKGQTVKRGQRIGSVGTTGRSTGCHLHFGVEVNGALANPANWIPK
;
A
#
# COMPACT_ATOMS: atom_id res chain seq x y z
N MET A 1 -40.48 -71.66 -14.43
CA MET A 1 -41.00 -70.31 -14.76
C MET A 1 -40.20 -69.30 -13.96
N LEU A 2 -39.51 -68.38 -14.67
CA LEU A 2 -38.94 -67.06 -14.31
C LEU A 2 -38.39 -66.88 -12.87
N GLY A 3 -37.09 -66.71 -12.63
CA GLY A 3 -36.25 -65.52 -12.94
C GLY A 3 -36.24 -64.60 -11.69
N GLY A 4 -35.18 -64.03 -11.13
CA GLY A 4 -33.76 -63.79 -11.42
C GLY A 4 -33.31 -62.62 -10.51
N ALA A 5 -31.99 -62.43 -10.34
CA ALA A 5 -31.28 -61.34 -9.63
C ALA A 5 -31.17 -61.46 -8.08
N ALA A 6 -30.01 -61.79 -7.49
CA ALA A 6 -28.70 -61.09 -7.45
C ALA A 6 -28.69 -59.84 -6.54
N GLY A 7 -28.18 -59.99 -5.31
CA GLY A 7 -27.04 -59.23 -4.77
C GLY A 7 -27.46 -57.90 -4.11
N VAL A 8 -27.09 -57.54 -2.88
CA VAL A 8 -25.72 -57.33 -2.40
C VAL A 8 -25.75 -57.19 -0.86
N ALA A 9 -24.78 -57.84 -0.21
CA ALA A 9 -24.33 -57.75 1.19
C ALA A 9 -23.75 -56.34 1.50
N PHE A 10 -23.66 -55.75 2.70
CA PHE A 10 -23.20 -56.27 4.01
C PHE A 10 -23.38 -55.16 5.07
N VAL A 11 -24.05 -55.49 6.19
CA VAL A 11 -23.63 -55.34 7.61
C VAL A 11 -23.18 -53.98 8.21
N LEU A 12 -24.05 -53.49 9.13
CA LEU A 12 -23.87 -53.01 10.54
C LEU A 12 -22.60 -52.19 10.96
N PHE A 13 -22.63 -51.23 11.91
CA PHE A 13 -23.10 -51.34 13.30
C PHE A 13 -23.30 -49.96 13.99
N LEU A 14 -24.25 -49.92 14.93
CA LEU A 14 -24.53 -48.91 15.97
C LEU A 14 -23.60 -49.05 17.21
N ALA A 15 -23.28 -47.94 17.89
CA ALA A 15 -23.12 -47.82 19.37
C ALA A 15 -22.75 -46.35 19.74
N VAL A 16 -23.56 -45.55 20.47
CA VAL A 16 -23.90 -45.55 21.92
C VAL A 16 -22.81 -44.94 22.82
N ALA A 17 -23.11 -43.82 23.49
CA ALA A 17 -23.11 -43.67 24.97
C ALA A 17 -22.92 -42.21 25.42
N LEU A 18 -23.87 -41.69 26.22
CA LEU A 18 -23.76 -40.47 27.03
C LEU A 18 -24.46 -40.78 28.37
N LEU A 19 -23.71 -40.73 29.49
CA LEU A 19 -24.14 -40.94 30.89
C LEU A 19 -23.22 -40.05 31.77
N ILE A 20 -23.70 -38.93 32.33
CA ILE A 20 -24.34 -38.70 33.66
C ILE A 20 -23.40 -38.81 34.88
N GLY A 21 -23.41 -37.73 35.69
CA GLY A 21 -23.45 -37.78 37.16
C GLY A 21 -22.22 -37.23 37.92
N VAL A 22 -22.27 -36.61 39.11
CA VAL A 22 -23.33 -36.26 40.10
C VAL A 22 -22.73 -35.24 41.11
N LEU A 23 -23.63 -34.47 41.74
CA LEU A 23 -23.62 -33.58 42.93
C LEU A 23 -22.54 -33.71 44.05
N GLY A 24 -22.35 -32.59 44.79
CA GLY A 24 -22.33 -32.65 46.27
C GLY A 24 -21.73 -31.51 47.12
N ILE A 25 -22.59 -30.60 47.62
CA ILE A 25 -22.68 -30.02 49.00
C ILE A 25 -21.57 -29.10 49.57
N GLY A 26 -21.99 -27.94 50.13
CA GLY A 26 -21.27 -27.22 51.19
C GLY A 26 -21.77 -25.81 51.54
N LEU A 27 -22.70 -25.69 52.49
CA LEU A 27 -23.10 -24.44 53.18
C LEU A 27 -22.19 -24.19 54.40
N ILE A 28 -21.56 -23.02 54.52
CA ILE A 28 -20.98 -22.50 55.77
C ILE A 28 -21.28 -20.98 55.87
N SER A 29 -21.80 -20.57 57.02
CA SER A 29 -22.09 -19.19 57.41
C SER A 29 -20.86 -18.46 57.97
N GLY A 30 -20.76 -17.17 57.65
CA GLY A 30 -20.37 -16.10 58.58
C GLY A 30 -18.89 -15.88 58.90
N VAL A 31 -18.26 -14.91 58.21
CA VAL A 31 -17.25 -14.01 58.81
C VAL A 31 -17.47 -12.60 58.25
N VAL A 32 -17.64 -11.64 59.16
CA VAL A 32 -17.67 -10.20 58.93
C VAL A 32 -16.23 -9.68 58.89
N GLY A 33 -15.89 -8.84 57.91
CA GLY A 33 -14.69 -8.00 57.98
C GLY A 33 -14.06 -7.70 56.62
N GLY A 34 -14.26 -6.47 56.14
CA GLY A 34 -13.48 -5.90 55.05
C GLY A 34 -14.35 -5.41 53.89
N MET A 35 -14.62 -4.10 53.87
CA MET A 35 -15.21 -3.41 52.72
C MET A 35 -14.20 -3.47 51.56
N SER A 36 -14.24 -4.54 50.77
CA SER A 36 -13.61 -4.57 49.45
C SER A 36 -14.47 -3.73 48.52
N THR A 37 -13.96 -2.57 48.12
CA THR A 37 -14.42 -1.89 46.90
C THR A 37 -14.11 -2.84 45.74
N ALA A 38 -15.11 -3.59 45.30
CA ALA A 38 -15.06 -4.30 44.04
C ALA A 38 -14.73 -3.26 42.95
N ARG A 39 -13.62 -3.46 42.25
CA ARG A 39 -13.39 -2.81 40.96
C ARG A 39 -14.51 -3.28 40.05
N GLN A 40 -15.51 -2.43 39.85
CA GLN A 40 -16.33 -2.47 38.65
C GLN A 40 -15.39 -2.17 37.49
N GLU A 41 -15.07 -3.19 36.70
CA GLU A 41 -14.57 -2.98 35.35
C GLU A 41 -15.69 -2.26 34.58
N SER A 42 -15.53 -0.96 34.40
CA SER A 42 -16.40 -0.19 33.52
C SER A 42 -16.08 -0.59 32.09
N THR A 43 -16.91 -1.45 31.52
CA THR A 43 -16.94 -1.69 30.08
C THR A 43 -17.45 -0.44 29.38
N CYS A 44 -16.53 0.42 28.95
CA CYS A 44 -16.85 1.50 28.03
C CYS A 44 -16.81 0.94 26.61
N ALA A 45 -17.97 0.54 26.08
CA ALA A 45 -18.13 0.21 24.68
C ALA A 45 -19.05 1.25 24.02
N PRO A 46 -18.51 2.20 23.25
CA PRO A 46 -19.33 2.99 22.34
C PRO A 46 -19.63 2.19 21.07
N SER A 47 -20.93 2.14 20.75
CA SER A 47 -21.53 1.69 19.50
C SER A 47 -21.79 2.90 18.59
N GLY A 48 -21.27 2.87 17.36
CA GLY A 48 -21.70 3.71 16.25
C GLY A 48 -21.05 5.10 16.17
N ASP A 49 -19.84 5.18 15.61
CA ASP A 49 -19.27 6.46 15.17
C ASP A 49 -19.86 6.82 13.80
N ALA A 50 -20.82 7.75 13.75
CA ALA A 50 -21.28 8.35 12.51
C ALA A 50 -20.25 9.39 12.04
N VAL A 51 -19.91 9.36 10.75
CA VAL A 51 -19.00 10.33 10.15
C VAL A 51 -19.81 11.24 9.24
N ALA A 52 -19.73 12.55 9.45
CA ALA A 52 -20.38 13.54 8.60
C ALA A 52 -19.34 14.15 7.66
N VAL A 53 -19.62 14.09 6.36
CA VAL A 53 -18.80 14.70 5.31
C VAL A 53 -19.58 15.86 4.71
N SER A 54 -18.96 17.04 4.66
CA SER A 54 -19.50 18.18 3.92
C SER A 54 -18.47 18.72 2.92
N VAL A 55 -18.95 19.09 1.73
CA VAL A 55 -18.13 19.62 0.64
C VAL A 55 -18.71 20.96 0.23
N LYS A 56 -17.89 22.01 0.26
CA LYS A 56 -18.32 23.35 -0.19
C LYS A 56 -18.66 23.32 -1.69
N GLU A 57 -19.72 24.04 -2.07
CA GLU A 57 -20.14 24.11 -3.47
C GLU A 57 -19.00 24.67 -4.35
N GLY A 58 -18.72 23.99 -5.46
CA GLY A 58 -17.63 24.36 -6.37
C GLY A 58 -16.21 24.11 -5.82
N ALA A 59 -16.06 23.49 -4.64
CA ALA A 59 -14.74 23.22 -4.06
C ALA A 59 -13.99 22.07 -4.73
N LEU A 60 -14.68 21.21 -5.50
CA LEU A 60 -14.06 20.07 -6.18
C LEU A 60 -14.08 20.27 -7.70
N PRO A 61 -12.99 19.91 -8.40
CA PRO A 61 -12.94 19.93 -9.85
C PRO A 61 -13.82 18.81 -10.43
N THR A 62 -14.35 19.02 -11.63
CA THR A 62 -15.15 18.02 -12.35
C THR A 62 -14.38 17.42 -13.52
N GLY A 63 -14.72 16.19 -13.93
CA GLY A 63 -14.17 15.54 -15.13
C GLY A 63 -12.67 15.18 -15.07
N VAL A 64 -12.08 15.16 -13.89
CA VAL A 64 -10.65 14.85 -13.71
C VAL A 64 -10.39 13.37 -14.02
N GLU A 65 -9.50 13.08 -14.97
CA GLU A 65 -9.10 11.70 -15.32
C GLU A 65 -10.27 10.76 -15.65
N GLY A 66 -11.37 11.32 -16.16
CA GLY A 66 -12.59 10.59 -16.49
C GLY A 66 -13.37 10.05 -15.28
N LEU A 67 -13.09 10.54 -14.07
CA LEU A 67 -13.84 10.21 -12.86
C LEU A 67 -15.14 11.03 -12.79
N SER A 68 -16.18 10.42 -12.24
CA SER A 68 -17.44 11.10 -11.91
C SER A 68 -17.25 12.03 -10.70
N ASP A 69 -18.18 12.97 -10.54
CA ASP A 69 -18.15 13.90 -9.41
C ASP A 69 -18.24 13.17 -8.06
N GLN A 70 -18.96 12.04 -8.01
CA GLN A 70 -19.01 11.18 -6.82
C GLN A 70 -17.66 10.52 -6.53
N GLN A 71 -16.96 10.01 -7.55
CA GLN A 71 -15.63 9.42 -7.36
C GLN A 71 -14.60 10.47 -6.95
N ILE A 72 -14.72 11.69 -7.46
CA ILE A 72 -13.88 12.81 -7.04
C ILE A 72 -14.18 13.20 -5.58
N ALA A 73 -15.44 13.21 -5.17
CA ALA A 73 -15.80 13.44 -3.77
C ALA A 73 -15.21 12.37 -2.85
N VAL A 74 -15.31 11.09 -3.21
CA VAL A 74 -14.69 9.98 -2.46
C VAL A 74 -13.17 10.16 -2.37
N ALA A 75 -12.50 10.48 -3.48
CA ALA A 75 -11.06 10.73 -3.50
C ALA A 75 -10.66 11.88 -2.58
N ALA A 76 -11.42 12.98 -2.60
CA ALA A 76 -11.17 14.14 -1.75
C ALA A 76 -11.37 13.82 -0.27
N VAL A 77 -12.38 13.02 0.08
CA VAL A 77 -12.59 12.54 1.46
C VAL A 77 -11.44 11.67 1.94
N ILE A 78 -10.95 10.73 1.11
CA ILE A 78 -9.80 9.89 1.45
C ILE A 78 -8.54 10.75 1.70
N MET A 79 -8.31 11.76 0.85
CA MET A 79 -7.22 12.72 1.04
C MET A 79 -7.37 13.50 2.34
N LYS A 80 -8.59 13.98 2.64
CA LYS A 80 -8.89 14.76 3.85
C LYS A 80 -8.65 13.94 5.12
N VAL A 81 -9.19 12.73 5.21
CA VAL A 81 -8.97 11.83 6.35
C VAL A 81 -7.47 11.51 6.48
N GLY A 82 -6.78 11.25 5.38
CA GLY A 82 -5.33 11.03 5.41
C GLY A 82 -4.54 12.25 5.92
N ALA A 83 -4.99 13.47 5.59
CA ALA A 83 -4.37 14.70 6.07
C ALA A 83 -4.55 14.85 7.58
N GLU A 84 -5.78 14.70 8.09
CA GLU A 84 -6.11 14.80 9.52
C GLU A 84 -5.39 13.75 10.37
N LEU A 85 -5.16 12.57 9.80
CA LEU A 85 -4.43 11.48 10.45
C LEU A 85 -2.90 11.60 10.35
N GLY A 86 -2.37 12.65 9.72
CA GLY A 86 -0.94 12.87 9.56
C GLY A 86 -0.26 11.86 8.63
N MET A 87 -0.99 11.29 7.66
CA MET A 87 -0.47 10.24 6.76
C MET A 87 0.42 10.80 5.64
N GLY A 88 0.38 12.11 5.42
CA GLY A 88 1.06 12.79 4.33
C GLY A 88 0.59 12.36 2.93
N GLU A 89 1.12 13.00 1.90
CA GLU A 89 0.75 12.70 0.50
C GLU A 89 1.01 11.23 0.13
N ARG A 90 2.04 10.62 0.72
CA ARG A 90 2.34 9.21 0.47
C ARG A 90 1.22 8.30 0.96
N GLY A 91 0.76 8.46 2.20
CA GLY A 91 -0.30 7.63 2.75
C GLY A 91 -1.61 7.87 2.01
N GLN A 92 -1.93 9.12 1.70
CA GLN A 92 -3.08 9.48 0.87
C GLN A 92 -3.03 8.79 -0.50
N LEU A 93 -1.89 8.82 -1.19
CA LEU A 93 -1.71 8.15 -2.48
C LEU A 93 -1.88 6.63 -2.37
N ILE A 94 -1.35 6.00 -1.31
CA ILE A 94 -1.52 4.56 -1.07
C ILE A 94 -3.02 4.24 -0.91
N ALA A 95 -3.76 5.03 -0.14
CA ALA A 95 -5.19 4.84 0.04
C ALA A 95 -5.98 5.04 -1.25
N LEU A 96 -5.68 6.10 -2.02
CA LEU A 96 -6.30 6.35 -3.32
C LEU A 96 -6.02 5.24 -4.32
N MET A 97 -4.78 4.77 -4.43
CA MET A 97 -4.43 3.63 -5.28
C MET A 97 -5.15 2.35 -4.86
N THR A 98 -5.32 2.16 -3.55
CA THR A 98 -6.02 1.00 -3.00
C THR A 98 -7.48 1.06 -3.37
N ALA A 99 -8.20 2.11 -2.97
CA ALA A 99 -9.62 2.21 -3.27
C ALA A 99 -9.88 2.32 -4.79
N ALA A 100 -8.92 2.83 -5.58
CA ALA A 100 -9.01 2.78 -7.04
C ALA A 100 -8.92 1.35 -7.61
N GLN A 101 -8.11 0.49 -6.99
CA GLN A 101 -7.99 -0.90 -7.39
C GLN A 101 -9.16 -1.75 -6.89
N GLU A 102 -9.65 -1.48 -5.68
CA GLU A 102 -10.72 -2.26 -5.06
C GLU A 102 -12.11 -1.90 -5.62
N SER A 103 -12.35 -0.63 -5.95
CA SER A 103 -13.67 -0.16 -6.42
C SER A 103 -13.63 0.84 -7.58
N ASP A 104 -12.43 1.30 -7.98
CA ASP A 104 -12.22 2.54 -8.74
C ASP A 104 -12.93 3.75 -8.09
N LEU A 105 -12.68 3.90 -6.79
CA LEU A 105 -13.02 5.05 -5.94
C LEU A 105 -14.49 5.40 -5.81
N GLY A 106 -15.34 4.38 -5.74
CA GLY A 106 -16.66 4.59 -5.16
C GLY A 106 -17.42 3.31 -4.90
N ALA A 107 -18.07 3.28 -3.74
CA ALA A 107 -19.15 2.36 -3.39
C ALA A 107 -20.44 3.15 -3.18
N ASP A 108 -21.57 2.45 -3.26
CA ASP A 108 -22.90 3.04 -3.13
C ASP A 108 -23.29 3.18 -1.64
N PRO A 109 -23.35 4.42 -1.08
CA PRO A 109 -23.77 4.63 0.31
C PRO A 109 -25.22 4.22 0.56
N THR A 110 -26.01 4.01 -0.50
CA THR A 110 -27.39 3.51 -0.43
C THR A 110 -27.47 1.99 -0.58
N ALA A 111 -26.35 1.30 -0.80
CA ALA A 111 -26.34 -0.14 -0.92
C ALA A 111 -26.86 -0.80 0.37
N THR A 112 -27.88 -1.64 0.20
CA THR A 112 -28.55 -2.36 1.30
C THR A 112 -27.99 -3.76 1.51
N THR A 113 -27.11 -4.22 0.62
CA THR A 113 -26.44 -5.53 0.71
C THR A 113 -24.96 -5.42 0.29
N PRO A 114 -24.05 -6.19 0.90
CA PRO A 114 -22.66 -6.29 0.46
C PRO A 114 -22.52 -7.11 -0.84
N ASP A 115 -21.32 -7.20 -1.38
CA ASP A 115 -21.00 -8.05 -2.53
C ASP A 115 -21.08 -9.56 -2.20
N SER A 116 -20.81 -10.41 -3.19
CA SER A 116 -20.84 -11.88 -3.01
C SER A 116 -19.80 -12.41 -2.02
N ASN A 117 -18.76 -11.63 -1.70
CA ASN A 117 -17.70 -11.98 -0.76
C ASN A 117 -17.93 -11.38 0.63
N HIS A 118 -19.07 -10.69 0.84
CA HIS A 118 -19.41 -9.92 2.04
C HIS A 118 -18.51 -8.72 2.27
N ASP A 119 -18.03 -8.10 1.18
CA ASP A 119 -17.19 -6.92 1.17
C ASP A 119 -17.99 -5.72 0.59
N ALA A 120 -17.67 -4.51 1.06
CA ALA A 120 -18.36 -3.29 0.65
C ALA A 120 -17.44 -2.06 0.72
N GLY A 121 -17.94 -0.89 0.32
CA GLY A 121 -17.19 0.36 0.46
C GLY A 121 -16.06 0.56 -0.55
N PRO A 122 -15.45 1.77 -0.55
CA PRO A 122 -14.38 2.12 -1.49
C PRO A 122 -13.16 1.19 -1.42
N PHE A 123 -12.93 0.57 -0.27
CA PHE A 123 -11.80 -0.31 0.01
C PHE A 123 -12.15 -1.80 -0.01
N GLN A 124 -13.38 -2.19 -0.39
CA GLN A 124 -13.89 -3.57 -0.37
C GLN A 124 -13.61 -4.26 0.98
N GLN A 125 -14.04 -3.61 2.06
CA GLN A 125 -13.83 -4.11 3.42
C GLN A 125 -14.97 -5.06 3.82
N ARG A 126 -14.60 -6.13 4.52
CA ARG A 126 -15.54 -7.15 5.00
C ARG A 126 -16.52 -6.63 6.05
N VAL A 127 -17.82 -6.85 5.82
CA VAL A 127 -18.93 -6.39 6.66
C VAL A 127 -19.49 -7.47 7.61
N LEU A 128 -18.74 -8.55 7.85
CA LEU A 128 -19.15 -9.59 8.79
C LEU A 128 -18.98 -9.13 10.26
N PRO A 129 -19.82 -9.63 11.20
CA PRO A 129 -19.66 -9.35 12.62
C PRO A 129 -18.22 -9.61 13.10
N GLY A 130 -17.65 -8.65 13.83
CA GLY A 130 -16.26 -8.73 14.32
C GLY A 130 -15.17 -8.42 13.28
N TRP A 131 -15.51 -7.95 12.08
CA TRP A 131 -14.56 -7.47 11.07
C TRP A 131 -14.43 -5.94 11.06
N TYR A 132 -14.60 -5.28 9.91
CA TYR A 132 -14.24 -3.87 9.72
C TYR A 132 -15.36 -2.89 10.08
N GLY A 133 -16.63 -3.31 10.06
CA GLY A 133 -17.77 -2.45 10.43
C GLY A 133 -19.09 -3.00 9.92
N THR A 134 -20.18 -2.28 10.17
CA THR A 134 -21.47 -2.54 9.51
C THR A 134 -21.41 -2.14 8.03
N LEU A 135 -22.42 -2.56 7.25
CA LEU A 135 -22.53 -2.16 5.84
C LEU A 135 -22.60 -0.63 5.68
N GLU A 136 -23.40 0.03 6.50
CA GLU A 136 -23.53 1.49 6.53
C GLU A 136 -22.17 2.16 6.81
N GLN A 137 -21.45 1.69 7.83
CA GLN A 137 -20.14 2.21 8.18
C GLN A 137 -19.10 1.99 7.08
N VAL A 138 -19.05 0.80 6.51
CA VAL A 138 -18.05 0.49 5.47
C VAL A 138 -18.34 1.22 4.16
N ASN A 139 -19.61 1.49 3.84
CA ASN A 139 -19.97 2.30 2.67
C ASN A 139 -19.68 3.80 2.85
N ASP A 140 -19.54 4.28 4.08
CA ASP A 140 -19.06 5.63 4.36
C ASP A 140 -17.56 5.75 3.97
N PRO A 141 -17.21 6.62 3.00
CA PRO A 141 -15.82 6.77 2.55
C PRO A 141 -14.86 7.28 3.63
N ALA A 142 -15.33 8.09 4.56
CA ALA A 142 -14.50 8.64 5.63
C ALA A 142 -14.24 7.58 6.72
N TYR A 143 -15.27 6.82 7.11
CA TYR A 143 -15.11 5.69 8.03
C TYR A 143 -14.16 4.63 7.45
N SER A 144 -14.43 4.17 6.24
CA SER A 144 -13.63 3.12 5.59
C SER A 144 -12.18 3.55 5.35
N ALA A 145 -11.93 4.82 5.00
CA ALA A 145 -10.58 5.39 4.92
C ALA A 145 -9.87 5.41 6.28
N ARG A 146 -10.57 5.79 7.36
CA ARG A 146 -9.99 5.76 8.71
C ARG A 146 -9.63 4.34 9.11
N VAL A 147 -10.50 3.36 8.88
CA VAL A 147 -10.20 1.94 9.11
C VAL A 147 -9.00 1.47 8.27
N PHE A 148 -8.90 1.91 7.01
CA PHE A 148 -7.74 1.60 6.17
C PHE A 148 -6.43 2.15 6.76
N PHE A 149 -6.43 3.36 7.30
CA PHE A 149 -5.24 3.97 7.87
C PHE A 149 -4.89 3.46 9.27
N GLU A 150 -5.88 3.35 10.16
CA GLU A 150 -5.66 3.11 11.59
C GLU A 150 -5.88 1.66 12.02
N GLY A 151 -6.55 0.87 11.18
CA GLY A 151 -6.99 -0.47 11.53
C GLY A 151 -8.22 -0.46 12.41
N ARG A 152 -8.56 -1.62 12.97
CA ARG A 152 -9.71 -1.77 13.89
C ARG A 152 -9.44 -2.86 14.92
N THR A 153 -9.80 -2.59 16.16
CA THR A 153 -9.77 -3.60 17.22
C THR A 153 -11.11 -4.32 17.31
N VAL A 154 -11.08 -5.65 17.35
CA VAL A 154 -12.26 -6.50 17.52
C VAL A 154 -12.82 -6.30 18.93
N LYS A 155 -14.07 -5.83 19.02
CA LYS A 155 -14.76 -5.55 20.29
C LYS A 155 -15.71 -6.66 20.75
N GLU A 156 -16.03 -7.61 19.87
CA GLU A 156 -17.07 -8.61 20.11
C GLU A 156 -16.56 -10.02 19.83
N ASN A 157 -16.96 -10.97 20.67
CA ASN A 157 -16.60 -12.38 20.51
C ASN A 157 -17.72 -13.12 19.77
N VAL A 158 -17.68 -13.10 18.44
CA VAL A 158 -18.68 -13.72 17.57
C VAL A 158 -18.05 -14.77 16.65
N PRO A 159 -18.74 -15.89 16.37
CA PRO A 159 -18.23 -16.88 15.42
C PRO A 159 -17.91 -16.26 14.06
N GLY A 160 -16.68 -16.47 13.56
CA GLY A 160 -16.22 -15.93 12.28
C GLY A 160 -15.64 -14.50 12.33
N ALA A 161 -15.49 -13.89 13.51
CA ALA A 161 -14.75 -12.64 13.69
C ALA A 161 -13.30 -12.75 13.19
N ALA A 162 -12.67 -11.62 12.87
CA ALA A 162 -11.29 -11.56 12.40
C ALA A 162 -10.27 -12.10 13.43
N GLY A 163 -10.64 -12.11 14.72
CA GLY A 163 -9.84 -12.63 15.82
C GLY A 163 -10.61 -12.56 17.14
N PRO A 164 -9.97 -12.93 18.27
CA PRO A 164 -10.57 -12.78 19.60
C PRO A 164 -10.78 -11.30 19.96
N VAL A 165 -11.61 -11.00 20.96
CA VAL A 165 -11.75 -9.65 21.51
C VAL A 165 -10.38 -9.10 21.91
N GLY A 166 -10.11 -7.86 21.50
CA GLY A 166 -8.81 -7.21 21.68
C GLY A 166 -7.80 -7.47 20.55
N TYR A 167 -8.08 -8.38 19.61
CA TYR A 167 -7.28 -8.53 18.40
C TYR A 167 -7.39 -7.27 17.53
N HIS A 168 -6.25 -6.73 17.14
CA HIS A 168 -6.18 -5.54 16.29
C HIS A 168 -5.90 -5.92 14.84
N ILE A 169 -6.86 -5.65 13.97
CA ILE A 169 -6.71 -5.77 12.53
C ILE A 169 -5.87 -4.56 12.06
N PRO A 170 -4.67 -4.78 11.50
CA PRO A 170 -3.76 -3.68 11.18
C PRO A 170 -4.27 -2.84 10.01
N GLY A 171 -4.28 -1.52 10.18
CA GLY A 171 -4.30 -0.56 9.09
C GLY A 171 -2.90 -0.15 8.68
N LEU A 172 -2.81 0.77 7.72
CA LEU A 172 -1.53 1.22 7.16
C LEU A 172 -0.54 1.70 8.24
N LYS A 173 -1.00 2.46 9.24
CA LYS A 173 -0.18 2.95 10.36
C LYS A 173 0.49 1.83 11.14
N ASN A 174 -0.15 0.66 11.23
CA ASN A 174 0.34 -0.48 12.00
C ASN A 174 1.36 -1.31 11.20
N ILE A 175 1.52 -1.06 9.90
CA ILE A 175 2.46 -1.78 9.05
C ILE A 175 3.87 -1.22 9.24
N LYS A 176 4.76 -2.02 9.83
CA LYS A 176 6.15 -1.62 10.11
C LYS A 176 6.87 -1.13 8.84
N ASN A 177 7.37 0.10 8.86
CA ASN A 177 8.13 0.73 7.77
C ASN A 177 7.29 1.03 6.51
N TRP A 178 5.96 1.09 6.59
CA TRP A 178 5.09 1.36 5.44
C TRP A 178 5.45 2.65 4.68
N GLN A 179 5.95 3.67 5.38
CA GLN A 179 6.42 4.94 4.81
C GLN A 179 7.56 4.74 3.80
N SER A 180 8.35 3.68 3.98
CA SER A 180 9.47 3.31 3.12
C SER A 180 9.15 2.13 2.19
N MET A 181 8.02 1.44 2.40
CA MET A 181 7.62 0.32 1.55
C MET A 181 7.16 0.79 0.18
N PRO A 182 7.41 0.03 -0.91
CA PRO A 182 6.80 0.32 -2.21
C PRO A 182 5.28 0.55 -2.07
N LEU A 183 4.72 1.54 -2.76
CA LEU A 183 3.31 1.95 -2.58
C LEU A 183 2.34 0.76 -2.72
N THR A 184 2.57 -0.09 -3.72
CA THR A 184 1.77 -1.30 -3.94
C THR A 184 1.95 -2.34 -2.85
N LYS A 185 3.14 -2.46 -2.27
CA LYS A 185 3.41 -3.35 -1.15
C LYS A 185 2.77 -2.83 0.13
N ALA A 186 2.77 -1.53 0.35
CA ALA A 186 2.09 -0.90 1.47
C ALA A 186 0.56 -1.09 1.37
N ALA A 187 -0.03 -0.81 0.19
CA ALA A 187 -1.43 -1.08 -0.11
C ALA A 187 -1.79 -2.56 0.12
N GLN A 188 -0.99 -3.45 -0.47
CA GLN A 188 -1.13 -4.90 -0.33
C GLN A 188 -0.98 -5.38 1.12
N SER A 189 -0.16 -4.74 1.94
CA SER A 189 0.05 -5.14 3.34
C SER A 189 -1.17 -4.86 4.20
N VAL A 190 -2.05 -3.95 3.76
CA VAL A 190 -3.35 -3.68 4.39
C VAL A 190 -4.43 -4.58 3.79
N GLN A 191 -4.50 -4.69 2.47
CA GLN A 191 -5.59 -5.42 1.79
C GLN A 191 -5.42 -6.94 1.72
N VAL A 192 -4.19 -7.44 1.74
CA VAL A 192 -3.88 -8.88 1.66
C VAL A 192 -4.53 -9.55 0.42
N SER A 193 -4.57 -8.84 -0.71
CA SER A 193 -5.10 -9.33 -1.99
C SER A 193 -4.24 -10.45 -2.62
N ALA A 194 -4.83 -11.27 -3.49
CA ALA A 194 -4.08 -12.27 -4.27
C ALA A 194 -3.19 -11.65 -5.37
N PHE A 195 -3.36 -10.35 -5.67
CA PHE A 195 -2.72 -9.66 -6.79
C PHE A 195 -1.90 -8.43 -6.35
N PRO A 196 -0.74 -8.62 -5.69
CA PRO A 196 0.00 -7.55 -5.00
C PRO A 196 0.52 -6.42 -5.89
N ASN A 197 0.58 -6.62 -7.21
CA ASN A 197 1.04 -5.62 -8.17
C ASN A 197 -0.11 -4.90 -8.89
N ALA A 198 -1.37 -5.28 -8.64
CA ALA A 198 -2.53 -4.72 -9.36
C ALA A 198 -2.66 -3.20 -9.12
N TYR A 199 -2.32 -2.74 -7.91
CA TYR A 199 -2.33 -1.34 -7.50
C TYR A 199 -1.42 -0.43 -8.36
N ALA A 200 -0.33 -0.96 -8.93
CA ALA A 200 0.67 -0.15 -9.65
C ALA A 200 0.08 0.64 -10.82
N LYS A 201 -0.94 0.08 -11.50
CA LYS A 201 -1.56 0.71 -12.67
C LYS A 201 -2.30 2.00 -12.32
N HIS A 202 -2.71 2.18 -11.06
CA HIS A 202 -3.45 3.34 -10.60
C HIS A 202 -2.55 4.51 -10.17
N GLU A 203 -1.27 4.28 -9.90
CA GLU A 203 -0.38 5.29 -9.30
C GLU A 203 -0.37 6.61 -10.07
N ASN A 204 -0.08 6.56 -11.38
CA ASN A 204 0.04 7.77 -12.19
C ASN A 204 -1.30 8.51 -12.33
N ARG A 205 -2.41 7.77 -12.42
CA ARG A 205 -3.74 8.35 -12.48
C ARG A 205 -4.07 9.04 -11.16
N MET A 206 -3.83 8.38 -10.03
CA MET A 206 -4.14 8.92 -8.70
C MET A 206 -3.25 10.09 -8.33
N ARG A 207 -1.99 10.13 -8.78
CA ARG A 207 -1.14 11.34 -8.66
C ARG A 207 -1.74 12.54 -9.40
N ARG A 208 -2.28 12.34 -10.61
CA ARG A 208 -2.94 13.43 -11.36
C ARG A 208 -4.25 13.86 -10.69
N VAL A 209 -5.01 12.92 -10.13
CA VAL A 209 -6.19 13.22 -9.31
C VAL A 209 -5.81 14.04 -8.08
N MET A 210 -4.79 13.63 -7.31
CA MET A 210 -4.30 14.39 -6.15
C MET A 210 -3.85 15.80 -6.55
N ASN A 211 -3.11 15.93 -7.65
CA ASN A 211 -2.66 17.24 -8.13
C ASN A 211 -3.82 18.14 -8.56
N ALA A 212 -4.85 17.57 -9.19
CA ALA A 212 -6.03 18.32 -9.63
C ALA A 212 -6.92 18.72 -8.45
N LEU A 213 -7.02 17.86 -7.43
CA LEU A 213 -7.70 18.16 -6.17
C LEU A 213 -6.96 19.24 -5.36
N GLY A 214 -5.62 19.29 -5.48
CA GLY A 214 -4.80 20.28 -4.80
C GLY A 214 -4.98 20.21 -3.28
N ASP A 215 -5.25 21.37 -2.66
CA ASP A 215 -5.60 21.45 -1.25
C ASP A 215 -7.10 21.14 -1.06
N VAL A 216 -7.40 20.10 -0.30
CA VAL A 216 -8.78 19.68 0.03
C VAL A 216 -9.38 20.46 1.20
N SER A 217 -8.96 21.71 1.42
CA SER A 217 -9.43 22.59 2.49
C SER A 217 -10.91 22.97 2.38
N GLY A 218 -11.53 22.79 1.21
CA GLY A 218 -12.98 22.92 1.00
C GLY A 218 -13.80 21.69 1.41
N VAL A 219 -13.16 20.60 1.83
CA VAL A 219 -13.79 19.38 2.35
C VAL A 219 -13.64 19.34 3.87
N GLU A 220 -14.76 19.21 4.56
CA GLU A 220 -14.83 19.10 6.01
C GLU A 220 -15.36 17.72 6.38
N VAL A 221 -14.60 16.99 7.20
CA VAL A 221 -14.99 15.70 7.75
C VAL A 221 -15.11 15.90 9.25
N SER A 222 -16.31 15.79 9.79
CA SER A 222 -16.53 15.82 11.22
C SER A 222 -16.87 14.42 11.70
N PHE A 223 -16.07 13.94 12.65
CA PHE A 223 -16.36 12.72 13.38
C PHE A 223 -17.22 13.12 14.57
N GLU A 224 -18.44 12.60 14.67
CA GLU A 224 -19.17 12.76 15.93
C GLU A 224 -18.45 11.89 16.97
N ALA A 225 -17.67 12.55 17.82
CA ALA A 225 -17.14 11.92 19.02
C ALA A 225 -18.34 11.50 19.87
N SER A 226 -18.49 10.21 20.10
CA SER A 226 -19.35 9.71 21.17
C SER A 226 -18.83 10.25 22.50
N GLY A 227 -19.40 11.37 22.95
CA GLY A 227 -19.32 11.93 24.30
C GLY A 227 -17.92 12.22 24.82
N GLN A 228 -17.61 13.50 25.03
CA GLN A 228 -16.62 13.89 26.04
C GLN A 228 -16.95 13.17 27.36
N THR A 229 -16.06 12.30 27.82
CA THR A 229 -15.85 12.14 29.26
C THR A 229 -14.55 12.84 29.56
N GLU A 230 -14.69 14.05 30.05
CA GLU A 230 -13.67 14.87 30.67
C GLU A 230 -12.91 14.01 31.69
N CYS A 231 -11.64 13.69 31.39
CA CYS A 231 -10.66 13.31 32.39
C CYS A 231 -9.69 14.48 32.44
N ASP A 232 -10.02 15.46 33.27
CA ASP A 232 -9.21 16.65 33.51
C ASP A 232 -7.77 16.30 33.96
N GLY A 233 -6.85 17.12 33.46
CA GLY A 233 -5.66 17.52 34.21
C GLY A 233 -4.36 16.82 33.82
N LEU A 234 -3.61 17.43 32.90
CA LEU A 234 -2.37 18.13 33.25
C LEU A 234 -1.76 18.78 32.00
N ASP A 235 -1.68 20.09 32.05
CA ASP A 235 -1.00 20.97 31.11
C ASP A 235 0.47 20.59 30.95
N VAL A 236 0.94 20.55 29.70
CA VAL A 236 2.25 21.12 29.37
C VAL A 236 2.19 21.75 27.98
N ALA A 237 2.49 23.05 27.96
CA ALA A 237 2.60 23.90 26.79
C ALA A 237 3.93 23.72 26.04
N GLU A 238 3.94 24.21 24.80
CA GLU A 238 5.08 24.63 23.95
C GLU A 238 6.05 23.53 23.46
N GLU A 239 6.62 23.57 22.25
CA GLU A 239 6.81 24.64 21.27
C GLU A 239 7.00 24.03 19.87
N ALA A 240 6.85 24.86 18.83
CA ALA A 240 7.05 24.49 17.43
C ALA A 240 8.52 24.24 17.07
N THR A 241 8.78 23.19 16.29
CA THR A 241 9.97 23.14 15.41
C THR A 241 9.55 22.66 14.03
N THR A 242 9.75 23.53 13.03
CA THR A 242 9.65 23.23 11.61
C THR A 242 10.71 22.21 11.19
N GLU A 243 10.32 20.97 10.91
CA GLU A 243 11.19 20.04 10.19
C GLU A 243 10.98 20.16 8.68
N VAL A 244 12.11 20.33 7.97
CA VAL A 244 12.21 20.27 6.51
C VAL A 244 11.89 18.83 6.08
N VAL A 245 10.79 18.65 5.34
CA VAL A 245 10.40 17.37 4.74
C VAL A 245 11.42 16.97 3.65
N PRO A 246 12.11 15.81 3.74
CA PRO A 246 12.98 15.33 2.67
C PRO A 246 12.14 14.57 1.63
N GLY A 247 12.22 14.96 0.35
CA GLY A 247 11.73 14.10 -0.74
C GLY A 247 11.15 14.75 -2.00
N SER A 248 11.33 16.04 -2.26
CA SER A 248 10.96 16.61 -3.56
C SER A 248 11.92 16.13 -4.65
N VAL A 249 11.43 15.33 -5.60
CA VAL A 249 12.13 15.12 -6.87
C VAL A 249 12.28 16.48 -7.54
N ALA A 250 13.48 16.81 -8.03
CA ALA A 250 13.71 18.08 -8.74
C ALA A 250 12.67 18.24 -9.87
N GLN A 251 12.02 19.40 -9.92
CA GLN A 251 10.93 19.75 -10.85
C GLN A 251 11.23 19.50 -12.35
N SER A 252 12.47 19.19 -12.74
CA SER A 252 12.91 19.05 -14.13
C SER A 252 12.89 17.64 -14.72
N GLY A 253 12.52 16.59 -13.97
CA GLY A 253 12.61 15.20 -14.45
C GLY A 253 14.05 14.71 -14.73
N PHE A 254 14.21 13.43 -15.09
CA PHE A 254 15.53 12.88 -15.41
C PHE A 254 16.06 13.43 -16.73
N ARG A 255 17.38 13.56 -16.83
CA ARG A 255 18.05 13.67 -18.12
C ARG A 255 18.10 12.28 -18.78
N HIS A 256 18.11 12.22 -20.11
CA HIS A 256 18.49 10.98 -20.80
C HIS A 256 19.93 10.56 -20.40
N PRO A 257 20.18 9.28 -20.06
CA PRO A 257 21.48 8.79 -19.57
C PRO A 257 22.57 8.72 -20.66
N THR A 258 22.19 8.87 -21.93
CA THR A 258 23.09 8.99 -23.09
C THR A 258 22.70 10.22 -23.93
N LYS A 259 22.31 10.04 -25.20
CA LYS A 259 21.74 11.06 -26.09
C LYS A 259 20.22 10.91 -26.12
N GLU A 260 19.48 12.00 -26.07
CA GLU A 260 18.02 12.00 -26.27
C GLU A 260 17.66 11.35 -27.61
N GLY A 261 16.53 10.63 -27.67
CA GLY A 261 16.13 9.84 -28.83
C GLY A 261 16.89 8.52 -29.02
N THR A 262 17.70 8.07 -28.05
CA THR A 262 18.33 6.74 -28.13
C THR A 262 17.23 5.66 -28.03
N PRO A 263 17.15 4.70 -28.97
CA PRO A 263 16.07 3.72 -28.98
C PRO A 263 16.15 2.74 -27.80
N ILE A 264 15.00 2.47 -27.19
CA ILE A 264 14.81 1.34 -26.28
C ILE A 264 14.78 0.06 -27.12
N THR A 265 15.84 -0.73 -27.05
CA THR A 265 15.94 -2.02 -27.75
C THR A 265 15.37 -3.16 -26.93
N SER A 266 15.26 -3.00 -25.61
CA SER A 266 14.53 -3.94 -24.75
C SER A 266 13.78 -3.23 -23.62
N PRO A 267 12.45 -3.40 -23.51
CA PRO A 267 11.64 -2.73 -22.49
C PRO A 267 11.77 -3.39 -21.11
N PHE A 268 11.36 -2.65 -20.08
CA PHE A 268 11.17 -3.14 -18.72
C PHE A 268 10.01 -4.14 -18.64
N GLY A 269 10.12 -5.12 -17.74
CA GLY A 269 9.06 -6.12 -17.47
C GLY A 269 9.34 -7.52 -18.01
N TYR A 270 8.32 -8.38 -18.01
CA TYR A 270 8.48 -9.77 -18.47
C TYR A 270 8.71 -9.82 -19.99
N ARG A 271 9.84 -10.44 -20.38
CA ARG A 271 10.17 -10.70 -21.78
C ARG A 271 10.78 -12.08 -21.95
N ASN A 272 10.77 -12.59 -23.18
CA ASN A 272 11.59 -13.74 -23.53
C ASN A 272 13.06 -13.31 -23.51
N HIS A 273 13.85 -13.92 -22.63
CA HIS A 273 15.25 -13.56 -22.44
C HIS A 273 16.07 -13.93 -23.68
N PRO A 274 16.82 -13.00 -24.29
CA PRO A 274 17.41 -13.15 -25.61
C PRO A 274 18.49 -14.24 -25.68
N THR A 275 19.18 -14.52 -24.56
CA THR A 275 20.21 -15.57 -24.50
C THR A 275 19.79 -16.84 -23.78
N LEU A 276 18.64 -16.85 -23.09
CA LEU A 276 18.20 -17.99 -22.28
C LEU A 276 16.90 -18.63 -22.81
N HIS A 277 16.24 -17.98 -23.77
CA HIS A 277 14.96 -18.40 -24.37
C HIS A 277 13.86 -18.75 -23.35
N LYS A 278 13.93 -18.15 -22.15
CA LYS A 278 12.95 -18.31 -21.06
C LYS A 278 12.32 -16.96 -20.74
N ARG A 279 11.06 -16.97 -20.31
CA ARG A 279 10.38 -15.75 -19.83
C ARG A 279 11.06 -15.27 -18.55
N LYS A 280 11.73 -14.11 -18.61
CA LYS A 280 12.47 -13.52 -17.49
C LYS A 280 12.08 -12.05 -17.34
N PHE A 281 11.99 -11.62 -16.09
CA PHE A 281 11.73 -10.22 -15.77
C PHE A 281 12.97 -9.38 -16.05
N HIS A 282 12.78 -8.27 -16.75
CA HIS A 282 13.81 -7.30 -17.06
C HIS A 282 13.71 -6.11 -16.11
N GLU A 283 14.71 -5.96 -15.24
CA GLU A 283 14.74 -5.01 -14.12
C GLU A 283 15.08 -3.55 -14.54
N GLY A 284 15.13 -3.29 -15.84
CA GLY A 284 15.46 -1.99 -16.42
C GLY A 284 15.04 -1.93 -17.89
N ILE A 285 15.56 -0.95 -18.62
CA ILE A 285 15.49 -0.88 -20.08
C ILE A 285 16.87 -1.03 -20.68
N ASP A 286 16.95 -1.59 -21.88
CA ASP A 286 18.17 -1.63 -22.67
C ASP A 286 18.10 -0.53 -23.73
N LEU A 287 19.06 0.39 -23.71
CA LEU A 287 19.22 1.50 -24.65
C LEU A 287 20.30 1.14 -25.66
N GLY A 288 19.90 0.88 -26.90
CA GLY A 288 20.82 0.47 -27.97
C GLY A 288 21.76 1.59 -28.37
N ASN A 289 23.08 1.36 -28.31
CA ASN A 289 24.07 2.38 -28.66
C ASN A 289 25.40 1.76 -29.09
N THR A 290 26.30 2.57 -29.66
CA THR A 290 27.66 2.13 -29.99
C THR A 290 28.52 2.02 -28.72
N CYS A 291 29.46 1.07 -28.71
CA CYS A 291 30.41 0.96 -27.62
C CYS A 291 31.26 2.24 -27.51
N GLY A 292 31.56 2.67 -26.29
CA GLY A 292 32.31 3.89 -26.00
C GLY A 292 31.45 5.14 -25.81
N THR A 293 30.18 5.14 -26.27
CA THR A 293 29.26 6.28 -26.10
C THR A 293 29.23 6.76 -24.64
N PRO A 294 29.39 8.07 -24.36
CA PRO A 294 29.36 8.58 -23.00
C PRO A 294 28.03 8.28 -22.27
N VAL A 295 28.15 7.90 -20.99
CA VAL A 295 27.02 7.70 -20.08
C VAL A 295 27.06 8.79 -19.01
N TYR A 296 25.89 9.37 -18.73
CA TYR A 296 25.72 10.53 -17.85
C TYR A 296 24.79 10.21 -16.66
N ALA A 297 25.05 10.86 -15.53
CA ALA A 297 24.14 10.86 -14.39
C ALA A 297 22.81 11.53 -14.79
N VAL A 298 21.69 10.87 -14.53
CA VAL A 298 20.37 11.38 -14.93
C VAL A 298 19.86 12.49 -14.02
N GLN A 299 20.38 12.55 -12.80
CA GLN A 299 20.09 13.52 -11.75
C GLN A 299 21.32 13.63 -10.82
N ASP A 300 21.38 14.69 -10.02
CA ASP A 300 22.30 14.83 -8.89
C ASP A 300 22.20 13.62 -7.95
N GLY A 301 23.33 13.15 -7.42
CA GLY A 301 23.34 12.00 -6.51
C GLY A 301 24.73 11.66 -5.97
N VAL A 302 24.80 10.56 -5.24
CA VAL A 302 26.03 9.99 -4.66
C VAL A 302 26.24 8.59 -5.23
N VAL A 303 27.48 8.30 -5.62
CA VAL A 303 27.84 6.98 -6.18
C VAL A 303 27.82 5.93 -5.08
N ASP A 304 26.87 5.00 -5.17
CA ASP A 304 26.78 3.83 -4.28
C ASP A 304 27.78 2.74 -4.68
N HIS A 305 27.94 2.54 -6.00
CA HIS A 305 28.83 1.53 -6.57
C HIS A 305 29.47 2.06 -7.86
N ALA A 306 30.75 1.78 -8.06
CA ALA A 306 31.45 1.99 -9.32
C ALA A 306 32.52 0.91 -9.53
N GLY A 307 32.37 0.09 -10.56
CA GLY A 307 33.31 -0.98 -10.91
C GLY A 307 32.64 -2.31 -11.27
N PRO A 308 33.40 -3.42 -11.34
CA PRO A 308 32.86 -4.74 -11.67
C PRO A 308 31.76 -5.16 -10.69
N LYS A 309 30.65 -5.70 -11.21
CA LYS A 309 29.46 -6.10 -10.44
C LYS A 309 28.91 -7.44 -10.93
N GLY A 310 29.72 -8.48 -10.78
CA GLY A 310 29.36 -9.85 -11.14
C GLY A 310 29.18 -10.08 -12.64
N SER A 311 28.97 -11.35 -13.02
CA SER A 311 28.91 -11.77 -14.42
C SER A 311 27.65 -11.27 -15.14
N ALA A 312 26.56 -11.01 -14.42
CA ALA A 312 25.32 -10.51 -15.02
C ALA A 312 25.44 -9.05 -15.45
N SER A 313 25.81 -8.14 -14.54
CA SER A 313 25.85 -6.69 -14.81
C SER A 313 27.14 -6.22 -15.49
N GLY A 314 28.23 -6.99 -15.40
CA GLY A 314 29.53 -6.55 -15.91
C GLY A 314 30.06 -5.37 -15.10
N ASN A 315 30.58 -4.35 -15.77
CA ASN A 315 30.96 -3.11 -15.11
C ASN A 315 29.71 -2.25 -14.89
N ALA A 316 29.59 -1.71 -13.68
CA ALA A 316 28.41 -0.97 -13.26
C ALA A 316 28.75 0.34 -12.54
N VAL A 317 27.85 1.30 -12.68
CA VAL A 317 27.71 2.43 -11.77
C VAL A 317 26.30 2.38 -11.17
N VAL A 318 26.18 2.62 -9.87
CA VAL A 318 24.90 2.77 -9.17
C VAL A 318 24.92 4.10 -8.44
N LEU A 319 23.90 4.92 -8.64
CA LEU A 319 23.76 6.24 -8.02
C LEU A 319 22.56 6.23 -7.07
N ASN A 320 22.77 6.69 -5.85
CA ASN A 320 21.71 7.04 -4.92
C ASN A 320 21.39 8.52 -5.10
N HIS A 321 20.13 8.85 -5.29
CA HIS A 321 19.62 10.21 -5.42
C HIS A 321 18.76 10.54 -4.20
N GLU A 322 18.44 11.82 -4.05
CA GLU A 322 17.43 12.25 -3.09
C GLU A 322 16.06 11.65 -3.40
N GLY A 323 15.18 11.58 -2.39
CA GLY A 323 13.82 11.02 -2.55
C GLY A 323 13.77 9.49 -2.69
N GLY A 324 14.82 8.78 -2.25
CA GLY A 324 14.87 7.32 -2.26
C GLY A 324 14.99 6.71 -3.65
N VAL A 325 15.43 7.50 -4.64
CA VAL A 325 15.62 7.05 -6.02
C VAL A 325 17.03 6.49 -6.19
N VAL A 326 17.15 5.32 -6.81
CA VAL A 326 18.41 4.69 -7.17
C VAL A 326 18.43 4.43 -8.66
N THR A 327 19.51 4.79 -9.34
CA THR A 327 19.70 4.49 -10.76
C THR A 327 20.88 3.58 -10.99
N ARG A 328 20.72 2.63 -11.91
CA ARG A 328 21.66 1.54 -12.17
C ARG A 328 22.09 1.59 -13.64
N TYR A 329 23.39 1.61 -13.88
CA TYR A 329 24.01 1.71 -15.20
C TYR A 329 24.92 0.50 -15.40
N TYR A 330 24.51 -0.49 -16.19
CA TYR A 330 25.25 -1.75 -16.37
C TYR A 330 25.87 -1.89 -17.77
N HIS A 331 26.65 -2.95 -17.93
CA HIS A 331 27.36 -3.33 -19.16
C HIS A 331 28.40 -2.30 -19.64
N LEU A 332 28.89 -1.43 -18.75
CA LEU A 332 29.80 -0.35 -19.10
C LEU A 332 31.13 -0.89 -19.64
N SER A 333 31.75 -0.18 -20.58
CA SER A 333 33.13 -0.45 -20.99
C SER A 333 34.14 0.15 -20.00
N ALA A 334 33.82 1.32 -19.46
CA ALA A 334 34.58 2.02 -18.44
C ALA A 334 33.67 2.93 -17.59
N TRP A 335 34.15 3.33 -16.41
CA TRP A 335 33.52 4.29 -15.51
C TRP A 335 34.52 5.39 -15.13
N THR A 336 34.01 6.59 -14.81
CA THR A 336 34.84 7.79 -14.52
C THR A 336 34.66 8.30 -13.09
N VAL A 337 33.92 7.57 -12.26
CA VAL A 337 33.56 7.96 -10.88
C VAL A 337 33.96 6.90 -9.85
N LYS A 338 33.98 7.27 -8.57
CA LYS A 338 34.34 6.37 -7.46
C LYS A 338 33.20 6.30 -6.43
N LYS A 339 33.08 5.18 -5.70
CA LYS A 339 32.13 5.05 -4.59
C LYS A 339 32.28 6.21 -3.60
N GLY A 340 31.15 6.77 -3.16
CA GLY A 340 31.07 7.93 -2.26
C GLY A 340 31.20 9.29 -2.96
N GLN A 341 31.53 9.34 -4.25
CA GLN A 341 31.62 10.59 -5.00
C GLN A 341 30.22 11.18 -5.24
N THR A 342 30.05 12.48 -4.98
CA THR A 342 28.88 13.23 -5.42
C THR A 342 28.99 13.55 -6.92
N VAL A 343 27.89 13.38 -7.65
CA VAL A 343 27.79 13.69 -9.08
C VAL A 343 26.64 14.66 -9.34
N LYS A 344 26.79 15.48 -10.37
CA LYS A 344 25.74 16.40 -10.84
C LYS A 344 24.98 15.82 -12.02
N ARG A 345 23.71 16.21 -12.20
CA ARG A 345 22.90 15.89 -13.38
C ARG A 345 23.67 16.25 -14.64
N GLY A 346 23.81 15.29 -15.56
CA GLY A 346 24.56 15.45 -16.80
C GLY A 346 26.07 15.25 -16.67
N GLN A 347 26.60 14.99 -15.48
CA GLN A 347 28.01 14.63 -15.31
C GLN A 347 28.28 13.26 -15.94
N ARG A 348 29.39 13.14 -16.68
CA ARG A 348 29.82 11.86 -17.24
C ARG A 348 30.26 10.90 -16.14
N ILE A 349 29.69 9.70 -16.16
CA ILE A 349 29.94 8.62 -15.19
C ILE A 349 30.58 7.38 -15.82
N GLY A 350 30.58 7.26 -17.15
CA GLY A 350 31.22 6.16 -17.84
C GLY A 350 31.01 6.17 -19.35
N SER A 351 31.13 4.99 -19.93
CA SER A 351 30.93 4.72 -21.36
C SER A 351 30.19 3.41 -21.59
N VAL A 352 29.30 3.39 -22.57
CA VAL A 352 28.56 2.20 -23.02
C VAL A 352 29.55 1.10 -23.40
N GLY A 353 29.20 -0.15 -23.11
CA GLY A 353 30.01 -1.30 -23.46
C GLY A 353 29.15 -2.53 -23.72
N THR A 354 29.76 -3.69 -23.54
CA THR A 354 29.10 -5.00 -23.66
C THR A 354 29.62 -5.99 -22.61
N THR A 355 30.04 -5.48 -21.45
CA THR A 355 30.62 -6.30 -20.37
C THR A 355 29.53 -7.06 -19.61
N GLY A 356 29.87 -8.19 -19.01
CA GLY A 356 28.90 -9.08 -18.35
C GLY A 356 28.01 -9.81 -19.36
N ARG A 357 26.77 -10.12 -18.97
CA ARG A 357 25.84 -10.86 -19.83
C ARG A 357 25.13 -9.92 -20.80
N SER A 358 25.74 -9.71 -21.96
CA SER A 358 25.27 -8.83 -23.01
C SER A 358 25.31 -9.52 -24.38
N THR A 359 24.39 -9.17 -25.29
CA THR A 359 24.38 -9.64 -26.69
C THR A 359 25.01 -8.66 -27.68
N GLY A 360 25.38 -7.47 -27.23
CA GLY A 360 25.96 -6.41 -28.06
C GLY A 360 26.04 -5.08 -27.31
N CYS A 361 26.62 -4.04 -27.91
CA CYS A 361 26.76 -2.74 -27.25
C CYS A 361 25.39 -2.13 -26.89
N HIS A 362 25.14 -1.91 -25.60
CA HIS A 362 23.95 -1.23 -25.09
C HIS A 362 24.18 -0.76 -23.65
N LEU A 363 23.36 0.20 -23.20
CA LEU A 363 23.27 0.55 -21.79
C LEU A 363 22.03 -0.10 -21.19
N HIS A 364 22.22 -1.00 -20.22
CA HIS A 364 21.12 -1.38 -19.35
C HIS A 364 20.97 -0.32 -18.26
N PHE A 365 19.82 0.35 -18.27
CA PHE A 365 19.46 1.42 -17.34
C PHE A 365 18.31 0.95 -16.46
N GLY A 366 18.54 0.89 -15.15
CA GLY A 366 17.53 0.54 -14.15
C GLY A 366 17.20 1.74 -13.27
N VAL A 367 15.93 1.81 -12.85
CA VAL A 367 15.45 2.80 -11.89
C VAL A 367 14.79 2.04 -10.77
N GLU A 368 15.12 2.42 -9.55
CA GLU A 368 14.48 1.94 -8.34
C GLU A 368 14.01 3.14 -7.55
N VAL A 369 12.78 3.09 -7.04
CA VAL A 369 12.19 4.15 -6.25
C VAL A 369 11.75 3.53 -4.93
N ASN A 370 12.40 3.94 -3.84
CA ASN A 370 12.16 3.43 -2.49
C ASN A 370 12.22 1.88 -2.43
N GLY A 371 13.28 1.27 -2.98
CA GLY A 371 13.48 -0.17 -2.89
C GLY A 371 12.77 -1.01 -3.98
N ALA A 372 11.91 -0.41 -4.82
CA ALA A 372 11.19 -1.11 -5.88
C ALA A 372 11.66 -0.71 -7.28
N LEU A 373 11.84 -1.73 -8.14
CA LEU A 373 12.13 -1.53 -9.55
C LEU A 373 10.97 -0.78 -10.23
N ALA A 374 11.29 0.33 -10.89
CA ALA A 374 10.36 1.15 -11.65
C ALA A 374 10.73 1.10 -13.13
N ASN A 375 9.74 1.24 -14.02
CA ASN A 375 9.99 1.31 -15.46
C ASN A 375 10.72 2.62 -15.80
N PRO A 376 12.01 2.60 -16.21
CA PRO A 376 12.78 3.81 -16.48
C PRO A 376 12.24 4.64 -17.65
N ALA A 377 11.49 4.04 -18.57
CA ALA A 377 10.89 4.74 -19.71
C ALA A 377 9.89 5.83 -19.30
N ASN A 378 9.37 5.78 -18.07
CA ASN A 378 8.47 6.80 -17.53
C ASN A 378 9.21 8.05 -17.03
N TRP A 379 10.54 7.98 -16.91
CA TRP A 379 11.34 9.01 -16.25
C TRP A 379 12.24 9.78 -17.22
N ILE A 380 12.66 9.14 -18.32
CA ILE A 380 13.56 9.74 -19.30
C ILE A 380 12.78 10.40 -20.45
N PRO A 381 13.25 11.55 -20.97
CA PRO A 381 12.68 12.16 -22.17
C PRO A 381 12.84 11.21 -23.37
N LYS A 382 11.83 11.20 -24.25
CA LYS A 382 11.75 10.30 -25.42
C LYS A 382 12.72 10.70 -26.51
#